data_AF-A0A141REL8-F1
#
_entry.id   AF-A0A141REL8-F1
#
_cell.length_a   1.000
_cell.length_b   1.000
_cell.length_c   1.000
_cell.angle_alpha   90.00
_cell.angle_beta   90.00
_cell.angle_gamma   90.00
#
_symmetry.space_group_name_H-M   'P 1'
#
loop_
_entity.id
_entity.type
_entity.pdbx_description
1 polymer ?
#
loop_
_entity_poly.entity_id
_entity_poly.type
_entity_poly.pdbx_seq_one_letter_code
_entity_poly.pdbx_strand_id
1 'polypeptide(L)'
;VQGHQADGRRYIPQAIAQGVAAIIAEAQGEAKDGEIREMHGVPVIYLSQLNERLSALAGRFYHQPSQQLRLVGVTGTNGKTTTTQLLAQWAKLLGETSAVMGTVGNGLLDKVVPTENTTGSAVDVQHVLSSLVGQGATFGAMEVSSHGLVQHRVAALQFAASVFTNLSRDHLDYHGDMEHYEAAKWLLYSTH
;
A
#
# COMPACT_ATOMS: atom_id res chain seq x y z
N VAL A 1 -11.79 7.33 5.48
CA VAL A 1 -10.62 8.10 5.96
C VAL A 1 -10.74 9.56 5.53
N GLN A 2 -10.09 10.48 6.23
CA GLN A 2 -9.93 11.86 5.74
C GLN A 2 -8.78 11.88 4.72
N GLY A 3 -9.09 12.21 3.46
CA GLY A 3 -8.11 12.33 2.38
C GLY A 3 -7.65 13.78 2.18
N HIS A 4 -6.76 14.00 1.21
CA HIS A 4 -6.23 15.35 0.92
C HIS A 4 -7.25 16.27 0.24
N GLN A 5 -8.18 15.71 -0.55
CA GLN A 5 -9.17 16.47 -1.32
C GLN A 5 -10.59 16.34 -0.76
N ALA A 6 -10.90 15.23 -0.09
CA ALA A 6 -12.23 14.94 0.40
C ALA A 6 -12.21 14.09 1.68
N ASP A 7 -13.27 14.20 2.46
CA ASP A 7 -13.52 13.35 3.61
C ASP A 7 -14.38 12.14 3.20
N GLY A 8 -13.81 10.94 3.29
CA GLY A 8 -14.48 9.68 2.96
C GLY A 8 -15.75 9.43 3.78
N ARG A 9 -15.88 10.01 4.97
CA ARG A 9 -17.06 9.84 5.83
C ARG A 9 -18.33 10.39 5.18
N ARG A 10 -18.21 11.37 4.28
CA ARG A 10 -19.34 11.94 3.52
C ARG A 10 -20.02 10.91 2.60
N TYR A 11 -19.33 9.83 2.26
CA TYR A 11 -19.83 8.77 1.39
C TYR A 11 -20.39 7.56 2.17
N ILE A 12 -20.42 7.60 3.52
CA ILE A 12 -21.00 6.53 4.36
C ILE A 12 -22.44 6.20 3.95
N PRO A 13 -23.37 7.17 3.75
CA PRO A 13 -24.73 6.86 3.33
C PRO A 13 -24.79 6.12 1.99
N GLN A 14 -23.90 6.45 1.05
CA GLN A 14 -23.82 5.79 -0.25
C GLN A 14 -23.31 4.35 -0.11
N ALA A 15 -22.30 4.12 0.73
CA ALA A 15 -21.79 2.77 1.02
C ALA A 15 -22.87 1.89 1.66
N ILE A 16 -23.63 2.42 2.62
CA ILE A 16 -24.76 1.70 3.24
C ILE A 16 -25.82 1.36 2.19
N ALA A 17 -26.18 2.30 1.32
CA ALA A 17 -27.14 2.05 0.24
C ALA A 17 -26.67 0.99 -0.77
N GLN A 18 -25.36 0.77 -0.89
CA GLN A 18 -24.75 -0.30 -1.71
C GLN A 18 -24.67 -1.65 -0.98
N GLY A 19 -25.11 -1.74 0.28
CA GLY A 19 -25.21 -3.00 1.02
C GLY A 19 -23.90 -3.47 1.67
N VAL A 20 -23.01 -2.55 2.05
CA VAL A 20 -21.80 -2.93 2.82
C VAL A 20 -22.17 -3.54 4.17
N ALA A 21 -21.44 -4.57 4.59
CA ALA A 21 -21.69 -5.27 5.84
C ALA A 21 -21.22 -4.51 7.09
N ALA A 22 -20.20 -3.66 6.95
CA ALA A 22 -19.63 -2.86 8.03
C ALA A 22 -18.82 -1.67 7.46
N ILE A 23 -18.59 -0.66 8.29
CA ILE A 23 -17.79 0.53 7.94
C ILE A 23 -16.75 0.78 9.02
N ILE A 24 -15.52 1.08 8.62
CA ILE A 24 -14.49 1.66 9.48
C ILE A 24 -14.27 3.11 9.04
N ALA A 25 -14.39 4.05 9.97
CA ALA A 25 -14.32 5.48 9.73
C ALA A 25 -13.26 6.16 10.61
N GLU A 26 -12.75 7.31 10.16
CA GLU A 26 -11.81 8.13 10.94
C GLU A 26 -12.55 8.79 12.11
N ALA A 27 -12.03 8.61 13.32
CA ALA A 27 -12.62 9.15 14.55
C ALA A 27 -12.38 10.66 14.71
N GLN A 28 -11.28 11.19 14.19
CA GLN A 28 -10.88 12.59 14.38
C GLN A 28 -12.03 13.58 14.09
N GLY A 29 -12.45 14.31 15.13
CA GLY A 29 -13.51 15.32 15.04
C GLY A 29 -14.95 14.81 14.99
N GLU A 30 -15.19 13.49 15.07
CA GLU A 30 -16.52 12.89 14.92
C GLU A 30 -16.90 11.93 16.06
N ALA A 31 -15.95 11.15 16.57
CA ALA A 31 -16.20 10.12 17.59
C ALA A 31 -14.95 9.86 18.45
N LYS A 32 -15.09 9.04 19.50
CA LYS A 32 -13.94 8.53 20.26
C LYS A 32 -13.30 7.34 19.53
N ASP A 33 -12.01 7.09 19.78
CA ASP A 33 -11.34 5.88 19.28
C ASP A 33 -12.03 4.62 19.82
N GLY A 34 -12.35 3.69 18.93
CA GLY A 34 -13.05 2.45 19.25
C GLY A 34 -14.56 2.59 19.42
N GLU A 35 -15.13 3.79 19.22
CA GLU A 35 -16.57 3.99 19.30
C GLU A 35 -17.29 3.23 18.18
N ILE A 36 -18.37 2.53 18.54
CA ILE A 36 -19.21 1.78 17.61
C ILE A 36 -20.58 2.44 17.59
N ARG A 37 -21.04 2.80 16.39
CA ARG A 37 -22.41 3.24 16.12
C ARG A 37 -23.06 2.27 15.15
N GLU A 38 -24.38 2.32 15.06
CA GLU A 38 -25.13 1.57 14.06
C GLU A 38 -25.92 2.55 13.20
N MET A 39 -25.83 2.40 11.88
CA MET A 39 -26.57 3.21 10.91
C MET A 39 -27.34 2.27 9.98
N HIS A 40 -28.67 2.26 10.07
CA HIS A 40 -29.54 1.37 9.29
C HIS A 40 -29.14 -0.12 9.36
N GLY A 41 -28.77 -0.61 10.54
CA GLY A 41 -28.33 -2.00 10.73
C GLY A 41 -26.87 -2.27 10.36
N VAL A 42 -26.14 -1.28 9.83
CA VAL A 42 -24.72 -1.41 9.48
C VAL A 42 -23.86 -0.86 10.63
N PRO A 43 -22.94 -1.66 11.22
CA PRO A 43 -22.02 -1.17 12.22
C PRO A 43 -20.99 -0.22 11.60
N VAL A 44 -20.79 0.92 12.25
CA VAL A 44 -19.79 1.95 11.93
C VAL A 44 -18.82 2.05 13.09
N ILE A 45 -17.59 1.59 12.88
CA ILE A 45 -16.52 1.57 13.87
C ILE A 45 -15.59 2.76 13.60
N TYR A 46 -15.43 3.64 14.59
CA TYR A 46 -14.56 4.79 14.49
C TYR A 46 -13.20 4.48 15.10
N LEU A 47 -12.13 4.72 14.34
CA LEU A 47 -10.75 4.56 14.79
C LEU A 47 -9.99 5.85 14.56
N SER A 48 -9.23 6.27 15.56
CA SER A 48 -8.28 7.36 15.44
C SER A 48 -7.04 6.91 14.67
N GLN A 49 -6.40 7.86 13.98
CA GLN A 49 -5.17 7.61 13.20
C GLN A 49 -5.40 6.46 12.21
N LEU A 50 -6.54 6.52 11.51
CA LEU A 50 -6.97 5.39 10.70
C LEU A 50 -6.00 5.18 9.54
N ASN A 51 -5.51 6.25 8.91
CA ASN A 51 -4.57 6.17 7.78
C ASN A 51 -3.28 5.41 8.15
N GLU A 52 -2.73 5.66 9.33
CA GLU A 52 -1.53 4.98 9.86
C GLU A 52 -1.80 3.49 10.14
N ARG A 53 -3.05 3.14 10.47
CA ARG A 53 -3.47 1.78 10.86
C ARG A 53 -4.01 0.96 9.69
N LEU A 54 -4.35 1.57 8.56
CA LEU A 54 -4.99 0.90 7.42
C LEU A 54 -4.17 -0.30 6.92
N SER A 55 -2.85 -0.14 6.77
CA SER A 55 -1.99 -1.21 6.23
C SER A 55 -2.03 -2.45 7.13
N ALA A 56 -2.03 -2.25 8.46
CA ALA A 56 -2.10 -3.32 9.45
C ALA A 56 -3.50 -3.96 9.52
N LEU A 57 -4.57 -3.14 9.46
CA LEU A 57 -5.95 -3.63 9.41
C LEU A 57 -6.18 -4.49 8.17
N ALA A 58 -5.76 -4.00 7.00
CA ALA A 58 -5.86 -4.73 5.75
C ALA A 58 -4.96 -5.98 5.75
N GLY A 59 -3.75 -5.91 6.32
CA GLY A 59 -2.88 -7.06 6.50
C GLY A 59 -3.56 -8.15 7.34
N ARG A 60 -4.25 -7.78 8.43
CA ARG A 60 -5.02 -8.74 9.23
C ARG A 60 -6.20 -9.34 8.45
N PHE A 61 -6.93 -8.51 7.71
CA PHE A 61 -8.07 -8.96 6.89
C PHE A 61 -7.65 -9.94 5.79
N TYR A 62 -6.50 -9.69 5.16
CA TYR A 62 -5.95 -10.51 4.08
C TYR A 62 -4.91 -11.55 4.55
N HIS A 63 -4.86 -11.86 5.84
CA HIS A 63 -4.02 -12.93 6.42
C HIS A 63 -2.50 -12.75 6.19
N GLN A 64 -2.00 -11.52 6.31
CA GLN A 64 -0.58 -11.15 6.25
C GLN A 64 0.13 -11.67 4.99
N PRO A 65 -0.30 -11.28 3.79
CA PRO A 65 0.17 -11.89 2.54
C PRO A 65 1.66 -11.64 2.26
N SER A 66 2.22 -10.52 2.73
CA SER A 66 3.66 -10.24 2.60
C SER A 66 4.56 -11.23 3.35
N GLN A 67 4.03 -11.99 4.31
CA GLN A 67 4.78 -13.03 5.03
C GLN A 67 4.78 -14.38 4.28
N GLN A 68 3.97 -14.51 3.24
CA GLN A 68 3.77 -15.75 2.49
C GLN A 68 4.55 -15.79 1.18
N LEU A 69 5.26 -14.71 0.84
CA LEU A 69 6.14 -14.60 -0.32
C LEU A 69 7.36 -13.74 0.01
N ARG A 70 8.45 -13.87 -0.75
CA ARG A 70 9.60 -12.97 -0.62
C ARG A 70 9.30 -11.65 -1.32
N LEU A 71 8.96 -10.63 -0.54
CA LEU A 71 8.64 -9.30 -1.04
C LEU A 71 9.86 -8.37 -0.99
N VAL A 72 10.26 -7.81 -2.13
CA VAL A 72 11.33 -6.83 -2.25
C VAL A 72 10.75 -5.45 -2.54
N GLY A 73 11.07 -4.47 -1.69
CA GLY A 73 10.67 -3.08 -1.88
C GLY A 73 11.77 -2.28 -2.59
N VAL A 74 11.43 -1.55 -3.65
CA VAL A 74 12.40 -0.72 -4.39
C VAL A 74 11.98 0.74 -4.33
N THR A 75 12.83 1.57 -3.74
CA THR A 75 12.64 3.03 -3.69
C THR A 75 13.81 3.78 -4.36
N GLY A 76 13.56 5.04 -4.68
CA GLY A 76 14.49 5.95 -5.34
C GLY A 76 13.77 6.92 -6.27
N THR A 77 14.49 7.91 -6.82
CA THR A 77 13.91 8.81 -7.82
C THR A 77 13.71 8.04 -9.13
N ASN A 78 14.79 7.49 -9.69
CA ASN A 78 14.78 6.81 -10.98
C ASN A 78 15.08 5.31 -10.86
N GLY A 79 14.59 4.52 -11.82
CA GLY A 79 14.97 3.12 -11.98
C GLY A 79 14.15 2.10 -11.18
N LYS A 80 13.17 2.53 -10.37
CA LYS A 80 12.29 1.61 -9.59
C LYS A 80 11.63 0.56 -10.49
N THR A 81 11.01 0.99 -11.59
CA THR A 81 10.36 0.09 -12.56
C THR A 81 11.36 -0.87 -13.19
N THR A 82 12.50 -0.40 -13.69
CA THR A 82 13.52 -1.27 -14.30
C THR A 82 14.04 -2.30 -13.29
N THR A 83 14.37 -1.87 -12.08
CA THR A 83 14.89 -2.76 -11.03
C THR A 83 13.85 -3.81 -10.60
N THR A 84 12.59 -3.42 -10.37
CA THR A 84 11.53 -4.37 -10.00
C THR A 84 11.27 -5.39 -11.10
N GLN A 85 11.25 -4.97 -12.36
CA GLN A 85 11.09 -5.85 -13.51
C GLN A 85 12.26 -6.83 -13.67
N LEU A 86 13.51 -6.36 -13.52
CA LEU A 86 14.68 -7.22 -13.57
C LEU A 86 14.69 -8.24 -12.43
N LEU A 87 14.36 -7.83 -11.21
CA LEU A 87 14.26 -8.73 -10.06
C LEU A 87 13.25 -9.87 -10.31
N ALA A 88 12.04 -9.52 -10.76
CA ALA A 88 11.01 -10.52 -11.02
C ALA A 88 11.34 -11.45 -12.19
N GLN A 89 11.90 -10.92 -13.29
CA GLN A 89 12.40 -11.74 -14.41
C GLN A 89 13.49 -12.70 -13.96
N TRP A 90 14.44 -12.23 -13.16
CA TRP A 90 15.56 -13.04 -12.70
C TRP A 90 15.10 -14.14 -11.73
N ALA A 91 14.20 -13.81 -10.80
CA ALA A 91 13.59 -14.79 -9.90
C ALA A 91 12.83 -15.89 -10.68
N LYS A 92 12.09 -15.50 -11.72
CA LYS A 92 11.40 -16.46 -12.60
C LYS A 92 12.35 -17.40 -13.32
N LEU A 93 13.46 -16.87 -13.85
CA LEU A 93 14.49 -17.69 -14.50
C LEU A 93 15.15 -18.69 -13.53
N LEU A 94 15.14 -18.39 -12.23
CA LEU A 94 15.61 -19.27 -11.17
C LEU A 94 14.53 -20.25 -10.66
N GLY A 95 13.34 -20.28 -11.27
CA GLY A 95 12.28 -21.23 -10.95
C GLY A 95 11.20 -20.71 -10.00
N GLU A 96 11.20 -19.43 -9.64
CA GLU A 96 10.16 -18.83 -8.79
C GLU A 96 8.91 -18.44 -9.59
N THR A 97 7.75 -18.45 -8.93
CA THR A 97 6.57 -17.76 -9.46
C THR A 97 6.63 -16.30 -9.01
N SER A 98 7.05 -15.41 -9.91
CA SER A 98 7.32 -14.01 -9.59
C SER A 98 6.20 -13.06 -9.99
N ALA A 99 6.05 -12.00 -9.19
CA ALA A 99 5.12 -10.91 -9.40
C ALA A 99 5.81 -9.55 -9.33
N VAL A 100 5.17 -8.56 -9.96
CA VAL A 100 5.57 -7.16 -9.95
C VAL A 100 4.41 -6.30 -9.49
N MET A 101 4.71 -5.20 -8.80
CA MET A 101 3.75 -4.16 -8.46
C MET A 101 4.39 -2.79 -8.66
N GLY A 102 3.82 -1.94 -9.51
CA GLY A 102 4.46 -0.67 -9.83
C GLY A 102 3.77 0.14 -10.91
N THR A 103 4.51 1.08 -11.48
CA THR A 103 4.00 2.08 -12.43
C THR A 103 3.39 1.47 -13.69
N VAL A 104 3.92 0.33 -14.13
CA VAL A 104 3.45 -0.39 -15.34
C VAL A 104 2.31 -1.37 -15.04
N GLY A 105 1.92 -1.51 -13.77
CA GLY A 105 0.85 -2.39 -13.34
C GLY A 105 1.25 -3.38 -12.26
N ASN A 106 0.26 -4.18 -11.84
CA ASN A 106 0.39 -5.21 -10.82
C ASN A 106 -0.01 -6.58 -11.38
N GLY A 107 0.74 -7.63 -11.04
CA GLY A 107 0.38 -8.99 -11.43
C GLY A 107 1.55 -9.97 -11.34
N LEU A 108 1.26 -11.24 -11.63
CA LEU A 108 2.32 -12.17 -12.04
C LEU A 108 3.04 -11.59 -13.26
N LEU A 109 4.33 -11.87 -13.40
CA LEU A 109 5.17 -11.22 -14.42
C LEU A 109 4.59 -11.27 -15.84
N ASP A 110 3.89 -12.35 -16.22
CA ASP A 110 3.29 -12.52 -17.55
C ASP A 110 1.83 -12.03 -17.64
N LYS A 111 1.26 -11.56 -16.54
CA LYS A 111 -0.17 -11.22 -16.39
C LYS A 111 -0.36 -9.91 -15.63
N VAL A 112 0.46 -8.92 -15.96
CA VAL A 112 0.41 -7.60 -15.33
C VAL A 112 -0.83 -6.82 -15.81
N VAL A 113 -1.59 -6.27 -14.88
CA VAL A 113 -2.75 -5.41 -15.15
C VAL A 113 -2.38 -3.95 -14.85
N PRO A 114 -2.68 -3.00 -15.75
CA PRO A 114 -2.37 -1.58 -15.55
C PRO A 114 -2.96 -1.01 -14.25
N THR A 115 -2.27 -0.04 -13.67
CA THR A 115 -2.65 0.62 -12.42
C THR A 115 -2.49 2.12 -12.53
N GLU A 116 -3.33 2.87 -11.80
CA GLU A 116 -3.26 4.34 -11.79
C GLU A 116 -2.10 4.90 -10.95
N ASN A 117 -1.67 4.16 -9.92
CA ASN A 117 -0.66 4.62 -8.97
C ASN A 117 0.56 3.69 -8.97
N THR A 118 1.76 4.26 -8.84
CA THR A 118 3.00 3.48 -8.64
C THR A 118 2.97 2.63 -7.38
N THR A 119 2.39 3.14 -6.29
CA THR A 119 2.15 2.39 -5.06
C THR A 119 0.67 2.52 -4.71
N GLY A 120 -0.09 1.42 -4.77
CA GLY A 120 -1.53 1.40 -4.45
C GLY A 120 -1.85 1.83 -3.01
N SER A 121 -3.12 2.03 -2.68
CA SER A 121 -3.54 2.36 -1.30
C SER A 121 -3.16 1.25 -0.31
N ALA A 122 -3.13 1.55 0.99
CA ALA A 122 -2.80 0.58 2.03
C ALA A 122 -3.67 -0.70 1.98
N VAL A 123 -4.94 -0.56 1.60
CA VAL A 123 -5.86 -1.68 1.43
C VAL A 123 -5.59 -2.42 0.12
N ASP A 124 -5.43 -1.69 -0.99
CA ASP A 124 -5.20 -2.30 -2.31
C ASP A 124 -3.91 -3.10 -2.36
N VAL A 125 -2.84 -2.62 -1.71
CA VAL A 125 -1.56 -3.33 -1.70
C VAL A 125 -1.70 -4.69 -1.02
N GLN A 126 -2.37 -4.76 0.14
CA GLN A 126 -2.62 -6.03 0.83
C GLN A 126 -3.55 -6.95 0.02
N HIS A 127 -4.60 -6.39 -0.59
CA HIS A 127 -5.51 -7.14 -1.45
C HIS A 127 -4.79 -7.77 -2.66
N VAL A 128 -3.97 -6.98 -3.36
CA VAL A 128 -3.20 -7.45 -4.52
C VAL A 128 -2.19 -8.52 -4.09
N LEU A 129 -1.44 -8.30 -3.01
CA LEU A 129 -0.50 -9.30 -2.50
C LEU A 129 -1.22 -10.60 -2.15
N SER A 130 -2.38 -10.54 -1.49
CA SER A 130 -3.19 -11.73 -1.18
C SER A 130 -3.64 -12.47 -2.44
N SER A 131 -4.04 -11.74 -3.48
CA SER A 131 -4.40 -12.34 -4.76
C SER A 131 -3.21 -13.02 -5.44
N LEU A 132 -2.02 -12.41 -5.37
CA LEU A 132 -0.79 -12.98 -5.92
C LEU A 132 -0.38 -14.26 -5.19
N VAL A 133 -0.46 -14.27 -3.85
CA VAL A 133 -0.26 -15.47 -3.03
C VAL A 133 -1.24 -16.56 -3.42
N GLY A 134 -2.53 -16.22 -3.57
CA GLY A 134 -3.56 -17.17 -4.01
C GLY A 134 -3.32 -17.74 -5.42
N GLN A 135 -2.56 -17.03 -6.26
CA GLN A 135 -2.11 -17.49 -7.58
C GLN A 135 -0.78 -18.26 -7.54
N GLY A 136 -0.21 -18.49 -6.34
CA GLY A 136 1.03 -19.24 -6.15
C GLY A 136 2.31 -18.42 -6.25
N ALA A 137 2.25 -17.09 -6.18
CA ALA A 137 3.44 -16.25 -6.19
C ALA A 137 4.31 -16.52 -4.95
N THR A 138 5.59 -16.80 -5.18
CA THR A 138 6.61 -17.05 -4.14
C THR A 138 7.60 -15.89 -4.01
N PHE A 139 7.63 -15.01 -5.00
CA PHE A 139 8.46 -13.80 -5.05
C PHE A 139 7.67 -12.61 -5.57
N GLY A 140 7.87 -11.43 -4.99
CA GLY A 140 7.28 -10.18 -5.44
C GLY A 140 8.28 -9.04 -5.38
N ALA A 141 8.34 -8.21 -6.42
CA ALA A 141 9.10 -6.96 -6.41
C ALA A 141 8.14 -5.78 -6.58
N MET A 142 8.15 -4.84 -5.63
CA MET A 142 7.24 -3.70 -5.64
C MET A 142 7.96 -2.34 -5.63
N GLU A 143 7.43 -1.39 -6.41
CA GLU A 143 7.85 0.00 -6.37
C GLU A 143 7.29 0.70 -5.13
N VAL A 144 8.17 1.21 -4.28
CA VAL A 144 7.83 1.92 -3.04
C VAL A 144 8.14 3.41 -3.22
N SER A 145 7.12 4.17 -3.62
CA SER A 145 7.21 5.62 -3.78
C SER A 145 7.38 6.35 -2.45
N SER A 146 8.00 7.53 -2.47
CA SER A 146 8.10 8.40 -1.27
C SER A 146 6.72 8.83 -0.77
N HIS A 147 5.79 9.10 -1.68
CA HIS A 147 4.38 9.36 -1.35
C HIS A 147 3.75 8.18 -0.62
N GLY A 148 4.00 6.95 -1.08
CA GLY A 148 3.50 5.74 -0.43
C GLY A 148 4.02 5.55 1.00
N LEU A 149 5.29 5.90 1.25
CA LEU A 149 5.90 5.83 2.58
C LEU A 149 5.30 6.87 3.53
N VAL A 150 5.25 8.14 3.12
CA VAL A 150 4.68 9.23 3.94
C VAL A 150 3.20 9.00 4.23
N GLN A 151 2.47 8.37 3.31
CA GLN A 151 1.04 8.07 3.48
C GLN A 151 0.75 6.70 4.08
N HIS A 152 1.76 6.02 4.65
CA HIS A 152 1.61 4.74 5.33
C HIS A 152 1.01 3.61 4.46
N ARG A 153 1.14 3.69 3.12
CA ARG A 153 0.57 2.71 2.18
C ARG A 153 1.18 1.32 2.33
N VAL A 154 2.41 1.24 2.82
CA VAL A 154 3.17 -0.02 2.99
C VAL A 154 3.55 -0.31 4.45
N ALA A 155 2.95 0.40 5.41
CA ALA A 155 3.39 0.44 6.81
C ALA A 155 3.46 -0.91 7.53
N ALA A 156 2.64 -1.90 7.13
CA ALA A 156 2.60 -3.22 7.77
C ALA A 156 3.15 -4.34 6.87
N LEU A 157 3.80 -4.02 5.76
CA LEU A 157 4.40 -5.03 4.89
C LEU A 157 5.73 -5.51 5.45
N GLN A 158 5.96 -6.82 5.39
CA GLN A 158 7.26 -7.38 5.70
C GLN A 158 8.09 -7.49 4.41
N PHE A 159 9.17 -6.72 4.34
CA PHE A 159 10.11 -6.78 3.23
C PHE A 159 11.23 -7.77 3.52
N ALA A 160 11.51 -8.67 2.58
CA ALA A 160 12.68 -9.53 2.62
C ALA A 160 13.97 -8.75 2.27
N ALA A 161 13.84 -7.69 1.45
CA ALA A 161 14.90 -6.74 1.15
C ALA A 161 14.31 -5.39 0.73
N SER A 162 15.05 -4.32 1.02
CA SER A 162 14.73 -2.95 0.61
C SER A 162 15.90 -2.40 -0.23
N VAL A 163 15.59 -1.94 -1.45
CA VAL A 163 16.58 -1.46 -2.42
C VAL A 163 16.46 0.04 -2.61
N PHE A 164 17.57 0.75 -2.49
CA PHE A 164 17.70 2.16 -2.86
C PHE A 164 18.44 2.28 -4.19
N THR A 165 17.82 2.92 -5.18
CA THR A 165 18.47 3.13 -6.48
C THR A 165 19.31 4.41 -6.52
N ASN A 166 18.68 5.56 -6.31
CA ASN A 166 19.28 6.90 -6.34
C ASN A 166 18.31 7.93 -5.76
N LEU A 167 18.82 9.13 -5.47
CA LEU A 167 18.03 10.31 -5.14
C LEU A 167 18.52 11.50 -5.96
N SER A 168 17.61 12.10 -6.72
CA SER A 168 17.81 13.33 -7.48
C SER A 168 16.57 14.22 -7.36
N ARG A 169 16.69 15.51 -7.71
CA ARG A 169 15.61 16.50 -7.61
C ARG A 169 14.36 16.06 -8.37
N ASP A 170 13.29 15.82 -7.62
CA ASP A 170 11.96 15.44 -8.10
C ASP A 170 10.94 15.62 -6.95
N HIS A 171 9.64 15.64 -7.24
CA HIS A 171 8.53 15.66 -6.27
C HIS A 171 8.60 16.76 -5.18
N LEU A 172 9.28 17.88 -5.43
CA LEU A 172 9.41 18.97 -4.46
C LEU A 172 8.11 19.78 -4.30
N ASP A 173 7.18 19.67 -5.26
CA ASP A 173 5.81 20.15 -5.14
C ASP A 173 5.03 19.47 -4.01
N TYR A 174 5.37 18.21 -3.69
CA TYR A 174 4.80 17.47 -2.57
C TYR A 174 5.65 17.55 -1.30
N HIS A 175 6.97 17.34 -1.42
CA HIS A 175 7.87 17.25 -0.25
C HIS A 175 8.39 18.62 0.23
N GLY A 176 8.25 19.68 -0.56
CA GLY A 176 8.77 21.01 -0.26
C GLY A 176 10.25 21.18 -0.60
N ASP A 177 11.11 20.31 -0.05
CA ASP A 177 12.55 20.34 -0.27
C ASP A 177 13.19 18.93 -0.34
N MET A 178 14.49 18.91 -0.63
CA MET A 178 15.25 17.67 -0.77
C MET A 178 15.43 16.93 0.56
N GLU A 179 15.45 17.63 1.69
CA GLU A 179 15.65 17.04 3.01
C GLU A 179 14.42 16.22 3.41
N HIS A 180 13.22 16.78 3.24
CA HIS A 180 11.96 16.08 3.44
C HIS A 180 11.79 14.91 2.46
N TYR A 181 12.22 15.07 1.19
CA TYR A 181 12.15 13.99 0.21
C TYR A 181 13.10 12.83 0.55
N GLU A 182 14.31 13.13 1.03
CA GLU A 182 15.26 12.13 1.55
C GLU A 182 14.68 11.40 2.77
N ALA A 183 14.18 12.16 3.76
CA ALA A 183 13.57 11.63 4.97
C ALA A 183 12.38 10.71 4.66
N ALA A 184 11.56 11.06 3.66
CA ALA A 184 10.45 10.23 3.21
C ALA A 184 10.91 8.85 2.72
N LYS A 185 12.04 8.74 2.00
CA LYS A 185 12.57 7.45 1.57
C LYS A 185 13.28 6.70 2.69
N TRP A 186 13.88 7.42 3.64
CA TRP A 186 14.52 6.83 4.81
C TRP A 186 13.55 6.02 5.68
N LEU A 187 12.25 6.35 5.65
CA LEU A 187 11.20 5.56 6.32
C LEU A 187 11.24 4.08 5.95
N LEU A 188 11.59 3.72 4.71
CA LEU A 188 11.68 2.31 4.30
C LEU A 188 12.80 1.54 5.03
N TYR A 189 13.80 2.23 5.57
CA TYR A 189 14.97 1.62 6.23
C TYR A 189 14.96 1.77 7.75
N SER A 190 14.10 2.66 8.27
CA SER A 190 14.06 3.01 9.69
C SER A 190 12.82 2.49 10.40
N THR A 191 11.73 2.24 9.68
CA THR A 191 10.44 1.84 10.27
C THR A 191 9.81 0.59 9.63
N HIS A 192 10.47 -0.01 8.63
CA HIS A 192 10.04 -1.24 7.94
C HIS A 192 11.20 -2.25 7.93
#